data_AF-E5C8S2-F1
#
_entry.id   AF-E5C8S2-F1
#
_cell.length_a   1.000
_cell.length_b   1.000
_cell.length_c   1.000
_cell.angle_alpha   90.00
_cell.angle_beta   90.00
_cell.angle_gamma   90.00
#
_symmetry.space_group_name_H-M   'P 1'
#
loop_
_entity.id
_entity.type
_entity.pdbx_description
1 polymer ?
#
loop_
_entity_poly.entity_id
_entity_poly.type
_entity_poly.pdbx_seq_one_letter_code
_entity_poly.pdbx_strand_id
1 'polypeptide(L)'
;MKRIYTYMCLLLLSVLSFAVTGCDDDDDVAKDLIELIVNKPVIRIGQNEEAKVNVVVGNGNYTVRSFNTAIATATVSGELITVKSGSQNGATTVEVMDGEGVVANISVNVGVFELEVNEPEVILEVADEKQLIVSMGNFSSNDELSYEVEDETVVSIVNTDQFRPFYTLTGLKNGHTTVTFTDHKGKQAVVQVTVNPISIDVSNLTPRVGVNNKIMITVEKGNGGYSLTAENEEIVAIQQVDDTRFNLIGKKAGITTVFVRDEAEQELSLTVTVVQADKVANLGSGNYFKVPFEYNGTADESLKNLSTLTFEARFNIESLNGNDNGNARINTVMGIEKKFLLRVDVHKGGSNDEERFLQLAADDKGSIRYEGSTKIETNKWYDVAVVLDNSKSGSERIALYVNGVRETLQLSNGTPDDLKEINLTSDFYIGQSDGKRRLNGAISYARIWTKALSDQQISEQSGKLLSEDKDGMVANWLFNNGNGNTKTFVSLAGKSFEAEAANIVSSWKTDPILETSTPTE
;
A
#
# COMPACT_ATOMS: atom_id res chain seq x y z
N MET A 1 12.50 -0.64 23.19
CA MET A 1 12.85 -1.77 24.10
C MET A 1 13.02 -3.16 23.44
N LYS A 2 13.02 -3.32 22.10
CA LYS A 2 13.15 -4.65 21.43
C LYS A 2 14.48 -4.95 20.73
N ARG A 3 15.46 -4.04 20.71
CA ARG A 3 16.75 -4.23 20.00
C ARG A 3 17.96 -4.57 20.91
N ILE A 4 17.83 -4.45 22.23
CA ILE A 4 18.87 -4.85 23.19
C ILE A 4 18.78 -6.36 23.52
N TYR A 5 17.60 -6.96 23.45
CA TYR A 5 17.41 -8.39 23.70
C TYR A 5 17.91 -9.30 22.56
N THR A 6 18.08 -8.78 21.34
CA THR A 6 18.58 -9.56 20.20
C THR A 6 20.06 -9.89 20.33
N TYR A 7 20.86 -9.03 20.98
CA TYR A 7 22.28 -9.27 21.21
C TYR A 7 22.55 -10.12 22.47
N MET A 8 21.59 -10.19 23.41
CA MET A 8 21.72 -11.01 24.62
C MET A 8 21.18 -12.44 24.46
N CYS A 9 20.35 -12.71 23.44
CA CYS A 9 19.83 -14.06 23.16
C CYS A 9 20.70 -14.88 22.18
N LEU A 10 21.69 -14.29 21.53
CA LEU A 10 22.60 -14.99 20.60
C LEU A 10 23.86 -15.56 21.28
N LEU A 11 24.07 -15.28 22.57
CA LEU A 11 25.26 -15.69 23.32
C LEU A 11 25.03 -16.87 24.30
N LEU A 12 23.84 -17.47 24.28
CA LEU A 12 23.43 -18.49 25.26
C LEU A 12 23.00 -19.84 24.67
N LEU A 13 23.36 -20.14 23.41
CA LEU A 13 22.88 -21.35 22.71
C LEU A 13 23.93 -22.16 21.93
N SER A 14 25.22 -22.09 22.29
CA SER A 14 26.26 -22.92 21.65
C SER A 14 27.27 -23.52 22.61
N VAL A 15 26.85 -24.00 23.78
CA VAL A 15 27.71 -24.83 24.64
C VAL A 15 26.96 -26.07 25.08
N LEU A 16 26.76 -27.02 24.15
CA LEU A 16 26.51 -28.41 24.52
C LEU A 16 27.28 -29.38 23.62
N SER A 17 28.22 -30.07 24.27
CA SER A 17 28.76 -31.41 23.99
C SER A 17 29.52 -31.64 22.68
N PHE A 18 30.84 -31.88 22.79
CA PHE A 18 31.45 -33.17 22.45
C PHE A 18 32.71 -33.39 23.31
N ALA A 19 32.69 -34.44 24.12
CA ALA A 19 33.88 -35.01 24.72
C ALA A 19 34.38 -36.13 23.81
N VAL A 20 35.59 -36.00 23.26
CA VAL A 20 36.39 -37.12 22.77
C VAL A 20 37.85 -36.82 23.10
N THR A 21 38.49 -37.74 23.79
CA THR A 21 39.90 -37.74 24.19
C THR A 21 40.83 -38.06 23.02
N GLY A 22 41.92 -37.30 22.88
CA GLY A 22 43.10 -37.65 22.08
C GLY A 22 44.21 -36.59 22.18
N CYS A 23 45.34 -36.93 22.81
CA CYS A 23 46.58 -36.14 22.89
C CYS A 23 47.21 -35.90 21.52
N ASP A 24 47.61 -34.67 21.20
CA ASP A 24 49.01 -34.17 21.24
C ASP A 24 49.09 -32.77 20.57
N ASP A 25 49.96 -31.94 21.14
CA ASP A 25 50.55 -30.68 20.65
C ASP A 25 49.69 -29.38 20.57
N ASP A 26 50.17 -28.39 21.33
CA ASP A 26 49.90 -26.95 21.31
C ASP A 26 48.42 -26.48 21.42
N ASP A 27 47.93 -26.45 22.65
CA ASP A 27 46.71 -25.71 23.02
C ASP A 27 46.98 -24.19 23.07
N ASP A 28 47.17 -23.55 21.92
CA ASP A 28 46.81 -22.14 21.76
C ASP A 28 45.27 -22.07 21.69
N VAL A 29 44.64 -22.14 22.86
CA VAL A 29 43.22 -21.80 23.00
C VAL A 29 43.10 -20.36 22.52
N ALA A 30 42.47 -20.14 21.37
CA ALA A 30 42.17 -18.81 20.86
C ALA A 30 41.46 -18.03 21.96
N LYS A 31 42.20 -17.13 22.60
CA LYS A 31 41.68 -16.32 23.70
C LYS A 31 40.79 -15.28 23.06
N ASP A 32 39.48 -15.40 23.26
CA ASP A 32 38.52 -14.44 22.71
C ASP A 32 38.87 -13.04 23.24
N LEU A 33 39.48 -12.22 22.37
CA LEU A 33 39.84 -10.84 22.68
C LEU A 33 38.56 -10.02 22.80
N ILE A 34 38.19 -9.69 24.04
CA ILE A 34 37.04 -8.84 24.32
C ILE A 34 37.39 -7.39 23.99
N GLU A 35 36.46 -6.67 23.35
CA GLU A 35 36.60 -5.23 23.09
C GLU A 35 36.77 -4.43 24.39
N LEU A 36 37.61 -3.40 24.37
CA LEU A 36 37.81 -2.49 25.48
C LEU A 36 36.89 -1.27 25.35
N ILE A 37 35.91 -1.13 26.24
CA ILE A 37 34.92 -0.05 26.23
C ILE A 37 34.97 0.70 27.56
N VAL A 38 34.95 2.03 27.51
CA VAL A 38 34.88 2.92 28.67
C VAL A 38 33.56 3.69 28.71
N ASN A 39 33.11 4.04 29.91
CA ASN A 39 31.83 4.76 30.09
C ASN A 39 31.90 6.27 29.72
N LYS A 40 33.10 6.83 29.60
CA LYS A 40 33.34 8.24 29.19
C LYS A 40 34.44 8.30 28.11
N PRO A 41 34.12 8.05 26.84
CA PRO A 41 35.10 8.08 25.75
C PRO A 41 35.59 9.51 25.43
N VAL A 42 34.87 10.54 25.89
CA VAL A 42 35.25 11.94 25.79
C VAL A 42 35.16 12.57 27.18
N ILE A 43 36.25 13.21 27.61
CA ILE A 43 36.34 13.97 28.86
C ILE A 43 36.48 15.44 28.51
N ARG A 44 35.70 16.29 29.19
CA ARG A 44 35.80 17.74 29.13
C ARG A 44 35.86 18.28 30.55
N ILE A 45 37.02 18.79 30.95
CA ILE A 45 37.30 19.27 32.31
C ILE A 45 37.92 20.67 32.28
N GLY A 46 37.65 21.46 33.30
CA GLY A 46 38.30 22.73 33.55
C GLY A 46 39.71 22.58 34.12
N GLN A 47 40.35 23.72 34.35
CA GLN A 47 41.66 23.74 35.00
C GLN A 47 41.54 23.40 36.49
N ASN A 48 42.42 22.53 36.98
CA ASN A 48 42.41 21.94 38.32
C ASN A 48 41.23 20.99 38.59
N GLU A 49 40.59 20.47 37.55
CA GLU A 49 39.53 19.47 37.66
C GLU A 49 40.04 18.07 37.34
N GLU A 50 39.28 17.06 37.76
CA GLU A 50 39.53 15.66 37.43
C GLU A 50 38.22 14.96 37.04
N ALA A 51 38.33 13.93 36.20
CA ALA A 51 37.22 13.09 35.79
C ALA A 51 37.57 11.61 36.04
N LYS A 52 36.55 10.85 36.43
CA LYS A 52 36.63 9.41 36.68
C LYS A 52 35.95 8.65 35.54
N VAL A 53 36.67 7.68 34.97
CA VAL A 53 36.23 6.84 33.86
C VAL A 53 36.35 5.39 34.28
N ASN A 54 35.29 4.60 34.11
CA ASN A 54 35.32 3.17 34.34
C ASN A 54 35.44 2.43 33.03
N VAL A 55 36.26 1.38 33.04
CA VAL A 55 36.18 0.33 32.02
C VAL A 55 34.88 -0.45 32.22
N VAL A 56 34.07 -0.55 31.17
CA VAL A 56 32.77 -1.25 31.18
C VAL A 56 32.91 -2.64 30.59
N VAL A 57 33.81 -2.80 29.62
CA VAL A 57 34.11 -4.07 28.95
C VAL A 57 35.63 -4.11 28.72
N GLY A 58 36.29 -5.24 29.00
CA GLY A 58 37.71 -5.44 28.68
C GLY A 58 38.33 -6.64 29.41
N ASN A 59 39.62 -6.92 29.18
CA ASN A 59 40.29 -8.14 29.65
C ASN A 59 41.08 -8.02 30.98
N GLY A 60 40.88 -6.93 31.75
CA GLY A 60 41.61 -6.67 33.00
C GLY A 60 43.06 -6.19 32.80
N ASN A 61 43.80 -6.00 33.91
CA ASN A 61 45.20 -5.55 33.92
C ASN A 61 45.47 -4.25 33.13
N TYR A 62 44.61 -3.26 33.31
CA TYR A 62 44.65 -2.03 32.53
C TYR A 62 45.87 -1.16 32.83
N THR A 63 46.41 -0.55 31.79
CA THR A 63 47.44 0.49 31.82
C THR A 63 46.94 1.73 31.09
N VAL A 64 47.45 2.91 31.45
CA VAL A 64 47.06 4.19 30.81
C VAL A 64 48.28 5.00 30.39
N ARG A 65 48.18 5.68 29.24
CA ARG A 65 49.21 6.55 28.68
C ARG A 65 48.61 7.87 28.21
N SER A 66 49.04 8.98 28.81
CA SER A 66 48.67 10.33 28.37
C SER A 66 49.62 10.82 27.28
N PHE A 67 49.10 11.22 26.11
CA PHE A 67 49.93 11.66 24.98
C PHE A 67 50.54 13.06 25.20
N ASN A 68 49.82 13.95 25.89
CA ASN A 68 50.36 15.26 26.29
C ASN A 68 50.04 15.55 27.76
N THR A 69 51.02 15.28 28.63
CA THR A 69 50.91 15.48 30.08
C THR A 69 50.81 16.95 30.50
N ALA A 70 51.16 17.90 29.64
CA ALA A 70 50.92 19.32 29.91
C ALA A 70 49.43 19.69 29.82
N ILE A 71 48.65 18.93 29.03
CA ILE A 71 47.20 19.11 28.89
C ILE A 71 46.44 18.22 29.86
N ALA A 72 46.75 16.92 29.96
CA ALA A 72 46.08 16.02 30.90
C ALA A 72 46.97 14.84 31.33
N THR A 73 46.79 14.38 32.57
CA THR A 73 47.46 13.18 33.12
C THR A 73 46.43 12.13 33.52
N ALA A 74 46.77 10.85 33.46
CA ALA A 74 45.88 9.75 33.82
C ALA A 74 46.55 8.74 34.74
N THR A 75 45.77 8.16 35.64
CA THR A 75 46.17 7.04 36.51
C THR A 75 45.06 5.99 36.49
N VAL A 76 45.40 4.72 36.76
CA VAL A 76 44.44 3.61 36.76
C VAL A 76 44.59 2.78 38.03
N SER A 77 43.46 2.39 38.62
CA SER A 77 43.39 1.51 39.80
C SER A 77 42.22 0.55 39.63
N GLY A 78 42.52 -0.73 39.35
CA GLY A 78 41.50 -1.68 38.91
C GLY A 78 40.87 -1.23 37.60
N GLU A 79 39.55 -1.15 37.55
CA GLU A 79 38.77 -0.67 36.39
C GLU A 79 38.61 0.85 36.34
N LEU A 80 39.01 1.57 37.39
CA LEU A 80 38.82 3.00 37.53
C LEU A 80 40.04 3.79 37.04
N ILE A 81 39.81 4.61 36.02
CA ILE A 81 40.78 5.56 35.46
C ILE A 81 40.45 6.95 35.99
N THR A 82 41.44 7.64 36.56
CA THR A 82 41.32 9.04 37.00
C THR A 82 42.16 9.91 36.08
N VAL A 83 41.50 10.83 35.36
CA VAL A 83 42.12 11.80 34.45
C VAL A 83 42.09 13.17 35.11
N LYS A 84 43.24 13.86 35.20
CA LYS A 84 43.36 15.21 35.77
C LYS A 84 43.84 16.21 34.74
N SER A 85 43.33 17.43 34.81
CA SER A 85 43.81 18.53 33.98
C SER A 85 45.29 18.84 34.27
N GLY A 86 46.05 19.16 33.23
CA GLY A 86 47.41 19.68 33.33
C GLY A 86 47.45 21.20 33.46
N SER A 87 48.61 21.79 33.18
CA SER A 87 48.83 23.24 33.27
C SER A 87 48.37 24.03 32.03
N GLN A 88 48.07 23.35 30.92
CA GLN A 88 47.67 23.95 29.65
C GLN A 88 46.24 23.54 29.24
N ASN A 89 45.51 24.49 28.68
CA ASN A 89 44.27 24.20 27.95
C ASN A 89 44.60 23.58 26.59
N GLY A 90 43.71 22.74 26.08
CA GLY A 90 43.85 22.10 24.78
C GLY A 90 43.22 20.72 24.72
N ALA A 91 43.43 20.04 23.60
CA ALA A 91 42.96 18.67 23.37
C ALA A 91 44.14 17.68 23.42
N THR A 92 43.93 16.53 24.05
CA THR A 92 44.87 15.40 24.05
C THR A 92 44.13 14.07 24.09
N THR A 93 44.87 12.98 24.08
CA THR A 93 44.35 11.62 24.17
C THR A 93 44.98 10.90 25.36
N VAL A 94 44.15 10.16 26.09
CA VAL A 94 44.59 9.15 27.05
C VAL A 94 44.28 7.79 26.44
N GLU A 95 45.32 7.02 26.17
CA GLU A 95 45.23 5.65 25.68
C GLU A 95 45.08 4.72 26.89
N VAL A 96 44.12 3.81 26.83
CA VAL A 96 43.89 2.73 27.80
C VAL A 96 44.20 1.42 27.09
N MET A 97 45.05 0.60 27.68
CA MET A 97 45.41 -0.71 27.12
C MET A 97 45.18 -1.79 28.17
N ASP A 98 44.50 -2.87 27.81
CA ASP A 98 44.33 -4.02 28.70
C ASP A 98 45.51 -5.00 28.66
N GLY A 99 45.48 -6.02 29.52
CA GLY A 99 46.55 -7.00 29.64
C GLY A 99 46.81 -7.85 28.38
N GLU A 100 45.86 -7.88 27.45
CA GLU A 100 45.96 -8.61 26.18
C GLU A 100 46.38 -7.68 25.02
N GLY A 101 46.58 -6.38 25.29
CA GLY A 101 47.02 -5.40 24.31
C GLY A 101 45.89 -4.72 23.52
N VAL A 102 44.63 -4.93 23.88
CA VAL A 102 43.49 -4.22 23.28
C VAL A 102 43.47 -2.79 23.79
N VAL A 103 43.29 -1.83 22.87
CA VAL A 103 43.39 -0.40 23.16
C VAL A 103 42.04 0.31 22.98
N ALA A 104 41.73 1.20 23.92
CA ALA A 104 40.68 2.19 23.82
C ALA A 104 41.26 3.60 24.04
N ASN A 105 40.73 4.59 23.33
CA ASN A 105 41.18 5.97 23.45
C ASN A 105 40.11 6.83 24.13
N ILE A 106 40.54 7.61 25.12
CA ILE A 106 39.75 8.66 25.76
C ILE A 106 40.24 9.99 25.20
N SER A 107 39.37 10.72 24.51
CA SER A 107 39.65 12.10 24.10
C SER A 107 39.48 13.03 25.29
N VAL A 108 40.48 13.85 25.60
CA VAL A 108 40.46 14.77 26.75
C VAL A 108 40.61 16.21 26.28
N ASN A 109 39.64 17.05 26.61
CA ASN A 109 39.68 18.48 26.33
C ASN A 109 39.71 19.25 27.65
N VAL A 110 40.72 20.11 27.83
CA VAL A 110 40.89 20.95 29.01
C VAL A 110 40.59 22.40 28.67
N GLY A 111 39.60 22.98 29.35
CA GLY A 111 39.16 24.36 29.11
C GLY A 111 37.76 24.65 29.65
N VAL A 112 37.18 25.74 29.17
CA VAL A 112 35.76 26.08 29.35
C VAL A 112 35.14 26.17 27.97
N PHE A 113 34.04 25.47 27.78
CA PHE A 113 33.38 25.32 26.49
C PHE A 113 32.01 25.99 26.51
N GLU A 114 31.58 26.56 25.38
CA GLU A 114 30.17 26.86 25.20
C GLU A 114 29.41 25.56 24.93
N LEU A 115 28.14 25.52 25.34
CA LEU A 115 27.26 24.39 25.08
C LEU A 115 26.72 24.53 23.66
N GLU A 116 26.86 23.48 22.85
CA GLU A 116 26.41 23.46 21.46
C GLU A 116 25.58 22.22 21.19
N VAL A 117 24.56 22.40 20.36
CA VAL A 117 23.70 21.36 19.81
C VAL A 117 23.91 21.31 18.30
N ASN A 118 23.82 20.12 17.71
CA ASN A 118 24.03 19.96 16.27
C ASN A 118 22.99 20.69 15.41
N GLU A 119 21.76 20.84 15.91
CA GLU A 119 20.67 21.53 15.25
C GLU A 119 19.98 22.49 16.25
N PRO A 120 20.15 23.82 16.12
CA PRO A 120 19.50 24.80 17.01
C PRO A 120 18.03 25.06 16.66
N GLU A 121 17.56 24.55 15.52
CA GLU A 121 16.17 24.62 15.07
C GLU A 121 15.76 23.24 14.52
N VAL A 122 14.62 22.74 14.95
CA VAL A 122 14.07 21.44 14.56
C VAL A 122 12.62 21.63 14.12
N ILE A 123 12.30 21.15 12.92
CA ILE A 123 10.94 21.13 12.39
C ILE A 123 10.57 19.67 12.12
N LEU A 124 9.42 19.22 12.64
CA LEU A 124 8.88 17.87 12.44
C LEU A 124 7.34 17.91 12.33
N GLU A 125 6.72 16.85 11.85
CA GLU A 125 5.27 16.67 11.96
C GLU A 125 4.89 15.98 13.27
N VAL A 126 3.61 16.01 13.64
CA VAL A 126 3.09 15.19 14.74
C VAL A 126 3.40 13.71 14.47
N ALA A 127 3.84 13.00 15.52
CA ALA A 127 4.29 11.61 15.53
C ALA A 127 5.64 11.33 14.83
N ASP A 128 6.24 12.30 14.14
CA ASP A 128 7.59 12.13 13.59
C ASP A 128 8.65 12.19 14.69
N GLU A 129 9.78 11.54 14.43
CA GLU A 129 10.95 11.52 15.29
C GLU A 129 12.15 12.20 14.62
N LYS A 130 12.94 12.92 15.42
CA LYS A 130 14.20 13.53 14.98
C LYS A 130 15.32 13.28 15.99
N GLN A 131 16.50 12.92 15.49
CA GLN A 131 17.69 12.78 16.33
C GLN A 131 18.38 14.13 16.56
N LEU A 132 18.79 14.36 17.80
CA LEU A 132 19.54 15.53 18.24
C LEU A 132 20.76 15.08 19.04
N ILE A 133 21.87 15.81 18.92
CA ILE A 133 23.12 15.56 19.62
C ILE A 133 23.59 16.86 20.26
N VAL A 134 23.85 16.83 21.56
CA VAL A 134 24.62 17.91 22.21
C VAL A 134 26.09 17.68 21.86
N SER A 135 26.62 18.49 20.95
CA SER A 135 27.91 18.26 20.29
C SER A 135 29.10 18.75 21.13
N MET A 136 28.93 19.83 21.89
CA MET A 136 29.98 20.46 22.70
C MET A 136 29.42 20.99 24.02
N GLY A 137 30.24 21.09 25.06
CA GLY A 137 29.86 21.68 26.34
C GLY A 137 30.79 21.26 27.48
N ASN A 138 30.54 21.74 28.70
CA ASN A 138 31.30 21.29 29.87
C ASN A 138 30.63 20.04 30.43
N PHE A 139 30.75 18.91 29.75
CA PHE A 139 30.25 17.63 30.23
C PHE A 139 31.07 16.47 29.67
N SER A 140 31.20 15.42 30.47
CA SER A 140 31.90 14.18 30.15
C SER A 140 30.96 12.96 30.17
N SER A 141 29.72 13.13 30.62
CA SER A 141 28.67 12.10 30.67
C SER A 141 27.28 12.72 30.74
N ASN A 142 26.25 11.92 30.48
CA ASN A 142 24.86 12.40 30.42
C ASN A 142 24.32 12.96 31.75
N ASP A 143 24.84 12.52 32.90
CA ASP A 143 24.48 13.03 34.23
C ASP A 143 25.02 14.44 34.51
N GLU A 144 25.96 14.92 33.70
CA GLU A 144 26.48 16.30 33.72
C GLU A 144 25.71 17.21 32.75
N LEU A 145 24.64 16.70 32.14
CA LEU A 145 23.70 17.43 31.29
C LEU A 145 22.29 17.33 31.87
N SER A 146 21.55 18.41 31.74
CA SER A 146 20.11 18.46 31.98
C SER A 146 19.42 19.12 30.80
N TYR A 147 18.13 18.88 30.64
CA TYR A 147 17.30 19.57 29.67
C TYR A 147 15.95 19.92 30.28
N GLU A 148 15.33 20.97 29.76
CA GLU A 148 13.97 21.40 30.08
C GLU A 148 13.21 21.63 28.78
N VAL A 149 11.98 21.15 28.70
CA VAL A 149 11.07 21.40 27.57
C VAL A 149 10.04 22.42 28.06
N GLU A 150 9.96 23.56 27.41
CA GLU A 150 9.07 24.65 27.83
C GLU A 150 7.58 24.25 27.78
N ASP A 151 7.19 23.50 26.75
CA ASP A 151 5.88 22.88 26.61
C ASP A 151 6.02 21.39 26.24
N GLU A 152 5.94 20.53 27.25
CA GLU A 152 5.98 19.06 27.10
C GLU A 152 4.77 18.48 26.35
N THR A 153 3.72 19.28 26.10
CA THR A 153 2.58 18.82 25.30
C THR A 153 2.84 18.90 23.80
N VAL A 154 3.86 19.67 23.38
CA VAL A 154 4.25 19.85 21.96
C VAL A 154 5.28 18.82 21.54
N VAL A 155 6.30 18.56 22.36
CA VAL A 155 7.39 17.62 22.03
C VAL A 155 7.80 16.79 23.25
N SER A 156 8.09 15.52 23.03
CA SER A 156 8.78 14.66 23.99
C SER A 156 10.24 14.52 23.58
N ILE A 157 11.15 14.43 24.54
CA ILE A 157 12.56 14.17 24.29
C ILE A 157 13.06 13.06 25.21
N VAL A 158 13.84 12.12 24.65
CA VAL A 158 14.44 11.02 25.41
C VAL A 158 15.88 10.86 24.98
N ASN A 159 16.79 10.71 25.96
CA ASN A 159 18.15 10.27 25.66
C ASN A 159 18.14 8.77 25.30
N THR A 160 18.65 8.43 24.12
CA THR A 160 18.61 7.08 23.57
C THR A 160 19.93 6.30 23.73
N ASP A 161 20.94 6.89 24.35
CA ASP A 161 22.26 6.29 24.55
C ASP A 161 22.78 6.52 25.98
N GLN A 162 23.06 5.45 26.72
CA GLN A 162 23.45 5.55 28.13
C GLN A 162 24.70 6.42 28.39
N PHE A 163 25.63 6.49 27.44
CA PHE A 163 26.93 7.14 27.62
C PHE A 163 27.10 8.42 26.81
N ARG A 164 26.25 8.63 25.79
CA ARG A 164 26.36 9.75 24.85
C ARG A 164 25.13 10.66 24.91
N PRO A 165 25.29 11.96 24.63
CA PRO A 165 24.20 12.93 24.64
C PRO A 165 23.38 12.85 23.35
N PHE A 166 22.89 11.66 23.02
CA PHE A 166 22.07 11.40 21.84
C PHE A 166 20.61 11.37 22.26
N TYR A 167 19.84 12.29 21.72
CA TYR A 167 18.44 12.49 22.05
C TYR A 167 17.56 12.19 20.84
N THR A 168 16.36 11.69 21.11
CA THR A 168 15.30 11.58 20.11
C THR A 168 14.16 12.47 20.57
N LEU A 169 13.80 13.42 19.72
CA LEU A 169 12.61 14.24 19.85
C LEU A 169 11.45 13.55 19.12
N THR A 170 10.27 13.55 19.73
CA THR A 170 9.03 13.02 19.13
C THR A 170 7.97 14.12 19.18
N GLY A 171 7.38 14.44 18.03
CA GLY A 171 6.33 15.46 17.92
C GLY A 171 5.03 14.94 18.49
N LEU A 172 4.43 15.68 19.43
CA LEU A 172 3.21 15.25 20.11
C LEU A 172 1.99 16.04 19.65
N LYS A 173 2.14 17.34 19.47
CA LYS A 173 1.03 18.24 19.13
C LYS A 173 1.54 19.41 18.29
N ASN A 174 0.72 19.85 17.33
CA ASN A 174 0.98 21.06 16.56
C ASN A 174 1.25 22.26 17.49
N GLY A 175 2.38 22.92 17.30
CA GLY A 175 2.80 24.05 18.13
C GLY A 175 4.28 24.39 18.00
N HIS A 176 4.71 25.35 18.81
CA HIS A 176 6.10 25.77 18.93
C HIS A 176 6.51 25.64 20.39
N THR A 177 7.73 25.19 20.64
CA THR A 177 8.29 25.03 21.98
C THR A 177 9.81 25.14 21.93
N THR A 178 10.46 25.20 23.08
CA THR A 178 11.90 25.20 23.18
C THR A 178 12.40 24.04 24.04
N VAL A 179 13.56 23.50 23.67
CA VAL A 179 14.33 22.57 24.51
C VAL A 179 15.62 23.27 24.92
N THR A 180 15.79 23.49 26.22
CA THR A 180 16.99 24.14 26.76
C THR A 180 17.87 23.10 27.43
N PHE A 181 19.05 22.85 26.88
CA PHE A 181 20.09 22.06 27.53
C PHE A 181 20.91 22.93 28.46
N THR A 182 21.28 22.39 29.63
CA THR A 182 22.17 23.04 30.59
C THR A 182 23.27 22.06 31.02
N ASP A 183 24.52 22.48 30.94
CA ASP A 183 25.66 21.69 31.43
C ASP A 183 25.97 21.94 32.92
N HIS A 184 26.88 21.16 33.51
CA HIS A 184 27.20 21.28 34.95
C HIS A 184 27.82 22.62 35.35
N LYS A 185 28.28 23.44 34.38
CA LYS A 185 28.77 24.81 34.61
C LYS A 185 27.71 25.88 34.37
N GLY A 186 26.46 25.48 34.09
CA GLY A 186 25.34 26.37 33.85
C GLY A 186 25.33 27.03 32.48
N LYS A 187 26.16 26.57 31.53
CA LYS A 187 26.06 27.04 30.13
C LYS A 187 24.83 26.41 29.48
N GLN A 188 24.18 27.19 28.62
CA GLN A 188 22.92 26.80 28.00
C GLN A 188 22.99 26.80 26.48
N ALA A 189 22.27 25.86 25.88
CA ALA A 189 22.00 25.79 24.45
C ALA A 189 20.50 25.58 24.27
N VAL A 190 19.87 26.43 23.45
CA VAL A 190 18.43 26.40 23.22
C VAL A 190 18.15 25.88 21.81
N VAL A 191 17.28 24.89 21.71
CA VAL A 191 16.74 24.37 20.45
C VAL A 191 15.32 24.90 20.28
N GLN A 192 15.06 25.59 19.18
CA GLN A 192 13.71 25.96 18.77
C GLN A 192 13.05 24.76 18.08
N VAL A 193 11.87 24.37 18.54
CA VAL A 193 11.15 23.21 17.99
C VAL A 193 9.79 23.65 17.47
N THR A 194 9.54 23.36 16.20
CA THR A 194 8.24 23.53 15.55
C THR A 194 7.68 22.17 15.19
N VAL A 195 6.50 21.85 15.70
CA VAL A 195 5.76 20.64 15.35
C VAL A 195 4.58 21.05 14.49
N ASN A 196 4.56 20.61 13.23
CA ASN A 196 3.47 20.87 12.28
C ASN A 196 2.41 19.75 12.35
N PRO A 197 1.15 20.01 11.93
CA PRO A 197 0.20 18.94 11.67
C PRO A 197 0.72 17.92 10.66
N ILE A 198 0.12 16.72 10.66
CA ILE A 198 0.48 15.66 9.70
C ILE A 198 0.11 16.12 8.29
N SER A 199 1.04 16.05 7.33
CA SER A 199 0.73 16.38 5.94
C SER A 199 -0.27 15.39 5.33
N ILE A 200 -1.12 15.90 4.42
CA ILE A 200 -2.04 15.05 3.66
C ILE A 200 -1.28 14.36 2.53
N ASP A 201 -1.48 13.04 2.38
CA ASP A 201 -1.05 12.26 1.23
C ASP A 201 -2.23 11.49 0.65
N VAL A 202 -2.24 11.29 -0.67
CA VAL A 202 -3.33 10.61 -1.38
C VAL A 202 -2.82 9.65 -2.44
N SER A 203 -3.65 8.67 -2.78
CA SER A 203 -3.34 7.62 -3.75
C SER A 203 -3.03 8.12 -5.17
N ASN A 204 -3.47 9.33 -5.55
CA ASN A 204 -3.18 9.92 -6.86
C ASN A 204 -3.36 11.45 -6.90
N LEU A 205 -2.27 12.19 -7.16
CA LEU A 205 -2.26 13.65 -7.30
C LEU A 205 -2.78 14.18 -8.64
N THR A 206 -2.79 13.35 -9.69
CA THR A 206 -3.20 13.73 -11.04
C THR A 206 -4.24 12.76 -11.63
N PRO A 207 -5.39 12.58 -10.98
CA PRO A 207 -6.39 11.61 -11.41
C PRO A 207 -6.96 11.95 -12.78
N ARG A 208 -7.15 10.89 -13.58
CA ARG A 208 -7.75 10.96 -14.91
C ARG A 208 -8.96 10.04 -14.97
N VAL A 209 -10.10 10.59 -15.38
CA VAL A 209 -11.38 9.87 -15.42
C VAL A 209 -12.17 10.23 -16.69
N GLY A 210 -12.95 9.27 -17.20
CA GLY A 210 -13.84 9.52 -18.33
C GLY A 210 -15.11 10.27 -17.91
N VAL A 211 -15.73 11.00 -18.85
CA VAL A 211 -17.10 11.49 -18.68
C VAL A 211 -18.05 10.32 -18.40
N ASN A 212 -18.97 10.51 -17.45
CA ASN A 212 -19.90 9.51 -16.93
C ASN A 212 -19.21 8.30 -16.27
N ASN A 213 -17.94 8.43 -15.90
CA ASN A 213 -17.20 7.40 -15.19
C ASN A 213 -16.68 7.94 -13.85
N LYS A 214 -16.12 7.06 -13.03
CA LYS A 214 -15.55 7.41 -11.74
C LYS A 214 -14.18 6.80 -11.49
N ILE A 215 -13.42 7.48 -10.65
CA ILE A 215 -12.14 7.04 -10.10
C ILE A 215 -12.15 7.26 -8.59
N MET A 216 -11.52 6.35 -7.84
CA MET A 216 -11.40 6.45 -6.40
C MET A 216 -10.11 7.16 -6.01
N ILE A 217 -10.20 8.11 -5.08
CA ILE A 217 -9.09 8.72 -4.36
C ILE A 217 -9.15 8.25 -2.91
N THR A 218 -8.03 7.75 -2.40
CA THR A 218 -7.87 7.38 -0.99
C THR A 218 -6.92 8.37 -0.34
N VAL A 219 -7.28 8.90 0.81
CA VAL A 219 -6.37 9.64 1.68
C VAL A 219 -5.55 8.65 2.49
N GLU A 220 -4.24 8.65 2.25
CA GLU A 220 -3.29 7.66 2.80
C GLU A 220 -2.61 8.17 4.08
N LYS A 221 -2.55 9.51 4.25
CA LYS A 221 -1.96 10.20 5.40
C LYS A 221 -2.70 11.51 5.67
N GLY A 222 -2.78 11.96 6.92
CA GLY A 222 -3.30 13.27 7.33
C GLY A 222 -3.92 13.23 8.74
N ASN A 223 -4.77 14.21 9.08
CA ASN A 223 -5.28 14.39 10.44
C ASN A 223 -6.76 13.94 10.66
N GLY A 224 -7.37 13.24 9.70
CA GLY A 224 -8.77 12.79 9.78
C GLY A 224 -9.80 13.87 9.41
N GLY A 225 -11.08 13.49 9.45
CA GLY A 225 -12.22 14.35 9.06
C GLY A 225 -12.10 14.97 7.68
N TYR A 226 -11.67 14.16 6.71
CA TYR A 226 -11.36 14.62 5.37
C TYR A 226 -12.59 15.13 4.62
N SER A 227 -12.40 16.20 3.84
CA SER A 227 -13.40 16.73 2.92
C SER A 227 -12.76 17.10 1.59
N LEU A 228 -13.48 16.86 0.49
CA LEU A 228 -13.04 17.21 -0.84
C LEU A 228 -13.99 18.23 -1.46
N THR A 229 -13.45 19.25 -2.11
CA THR A 229 -14.22 20.26 -2.87
C THR A 229 -13.60 20.48 -4.24
N ALA A 230 -14.43 20.53 -5.28
CA ALA A 230 -13.98 20.80 -6.64
C ALA A 230 -14.06 22.31 -6.93
N GLU A 231 -13.04 22.86 -7.59
CA GLU A 231 -13.09 24.24 -8.09
C GLU A 231 -14.18 24.39 -9.16
N ASN A 232 -14.41 23.36 -9.98
CA ASN A 232 -15.47 23.33 -10.97
C ASN A 232 -16.31 22.03 -10.90
N GLU A 233 -17.46 22.13 -10.24
CA GLU A 233 -18.41 21.02 -10.08
C GLU A 233 -19.15 20.61 -11.36
N GLU A 234 -19.06 21.41 -12.44
CA GLU A 234 -19.55 21.01 -13.77
C GLU A 234 -18.61 20.00 -14.45
N ILE A 235 -17.31 20.02 -14.09
CA ILE A 235 -16.30 19.11 -14.62
C ILE A 235 -16.29 17.81 -13.82
N VAL A 236 -16.26 17.89 -12.50
CA VAL A 236 -16.16 16.71 -11.61
C VAL A 236 -17.13 16.82 -10.43
N ALA A 237 -17.83 15.73 -10.12
CA ALA A 237 -18.54 15.57 -8.85
C ALA A 237 -17.71 14.74 -7.87
N ILE A 238 -17.93 14.97 -6.59
CA ILE A 238 -17.30 14.24 -5.50
C ILE A 238 -18.39 13.47 -4.75
N GLN A 239 -18.15 12.19 -4.50
CA GLN A 239 -18.99 11.36 -3.64
C GLN A 239 -18.10 10.72 -2.58
N GLN A 240 -18.34 11.06 -1.31
CA GLN A 240 -17.69 10.40 -0.20
C GLN A 240 -18.20 8.97 -0.06
N VAL A 241 -17.27 8.01 0.04
CA VAL A 241 -17.58 6.58 0.19
C VAL A 241 -17.47 6.17 1.65
N ASP A 242 -16.44 6.67 2.34
CA ASP A 242 -16.22 6.55 3.78
C ASP A 242 -15.28 7.68 4.26
N ASP A 243 -14.69 7.54 5.44
CA ASP A 243 -13.83 8.55 6.05
C ASP A 243 -12.61 8.91 5.20
N THR A 244 -12.02 7.96 4.46
CA THR A 244 -10.76 8.18 3.71
C THR A 244 -10.92 8.06 2.20
N ARG A 245 -12.03 7.53 1.69
CA ARG A 245 -12.22 7.25 0.26
C ARG A 245 -13.30 8.10 -0.38
N PHE A 246 -12.97 8.65 -1.54
CA PHE A 246 -13.80 9.56 -2.30
C PHE A 246 -13.83 9.14 -3.77
N ASN A 247 -15.01 9.01 -4.35
CA ASN A 247 -15.18 8.87 -5.79
C ASN A 247 -15.16 10.26 -6.43
N LEU A 248 -14.30 10.45 -7.43
CA LEU A 248 -14.36 11.56 -8.38
C LEU A 248 -15.11 11.09 -9.63
N ILE A 249 -16.22 11.75 -9.94
CA ILE A 249 -17.15 11.40 -11.02
C ILE A 249 -17.00 12.43 -12.13
N GLY A 250 -16.51 12.02 -13.30
CA GLY A 250 -16.35 12.92 -14.46
C GLY A 250 -17.71 13.29 -15.05
N LYS A 251 -18.02 14.59 -15.14
CA LYS A 251 -19.27 15.11 -15.73
C LYS A 251 -19.06 15.72 -17.11
N LYS A 252 -17.99 16.52 -17.26
CA LYS A 252 -17.69 17.26 -18.49
C LYS A 252 -16.19 17.25 -18.74
N ALA A 253 -15.81 17.05 -20.01
CA ALA A 253 -14.40 17.05 -20.37
C ALA A 253 -13.74 18.41 -20.05
N GLY A 254 -12.58 18.37 -19.42
CA GLY A 254 -11.88 19.55 -18.92
C GLY A 254 -10.84 19.19 -17.85
N ILE A 255 -10.17 20.22 -17.34
CA ILE A 255 -9.22 20.09 -16.23
C ILE A 255 -9.72 21.02 -15.10
N THR A 256 -9.68 20.54 -13.87
CA THR A 256 -10.05 21.32 -12.67
C THR A 256 -9.22 20.88 -11.47
N THR A 257 -9.09 21.75 -10.48
CA THR A 257 -8.48 21.41 -9.20
C THR A 257 -9.52 20.87 -8.22
N VAL A 258 -9.18 19.81 -7.50
CA VAL A 258 -9.92 19.35 -6.32
C VAL A 258 -9.05 19.56 -5.09
N PHE A 259 -9.59 20.20 -4.07
CA PHE A 259 -8.92 20.45 -2.79
C PHE A 259 -9.33 19.38 -1.79
N VAL A 260 -8.35 18.74 -1.16
CA VAL A 260 -8.50 17.82 -0.03
C VAL A 260 -8.16 18.61 1.22
N ARG A 261 -9.06 18.64 2.21
CA ARG A 261 -8.86 19.28 3.52
C ARG A 261 -9.07 18.30 4.65
N ASP A 262 -8.39 18.52 5.77
CA ASP A 262 -8.56 17.73 6.99
C ASP A 262 -8.89 18.60 8.22
N GLU A 263 -9.09 17.97 9.38
CA GLU A 263 -9.46 18.65 10.64
C GLU A 263 -8.37 19.59 11.18
N ALA A 264 -7.12 19.43 10.75
CA ALA A 264 -6.02 20.32 11.13
C ALA A 264 -5.80 21.44 10.11
N GLU A 265 -6.81 21.69 9.25
CA GLU A 265 -6.83 22.71 8.22
C GLU A 265 -5.69 22.56 7.20
N GLN A 266 -5.11 21.36 7.07
CA GLN A 266 -4.19 21.09 5.97
C GLN A 266 -4.96 21.06 4.67
N GLU A 267 -4.32 21.48 3.58
CA GLU A 267 -4.90 21.47 2.24
C GLU A 267 -3.93 20.86 1.23
N LEU A 268 -4.44 19.93 0.42
CA LEU A 268 -3.72 19.34 -0.71
C LEU A 268 -4.53 19.52 -1.99
N SER A 269 -3.88 19.98 -3.07
CA SER A 269 -4.51 20.17 -4.38
C SER A 269 -4.26 18.97 -5.30
N LEU A 270 -5.33 18.46 -5.92
CA LEU A 270 -5.29 17.44 -6.97
C LEU A 270 -5.61 18.08 -8.32
N THR A 271 -4.81 17.81 -9.35
CA THR A 271 -5.13 18.24 -10.72
C THR A 271 -5.94 17.14 -11.42
N VAL A 272 -7.26 17.32 -11.52
CA VAL A 272 -8.17 16.33 -12.09
C VAL A 272 -8.36 16.59 -13.58
N THR A 273 -8.11 15.57 -14.41
CA THR A 273 -8.39 15.60 -15.84
C THR A 273 -9.60 14.73 -16.17
N VAL A 274 -10.69 15.35 -16.61
CA VAL A 274 -11.85 14.64 -17.14
C VAL A 274 -11.75 14.61 -18.66
N VAL A 275 -11.75 13.41 -19.23
CA VAL A 275 -11.60 13.21 -20.68
C VAL A 275 -12.90 12.79 -21.33
N GLN A 276 -13.06 13.13 -22.60
CA GLN A 276 -14.15 12.58 -23.40
C GLN A 276 -14.07 11.06 -23.41
N ALA A 277 -15.22 10.42 -23.22
CA ALA A 277 -15.36 8.97 -23.19
C ALA A 277 -15.76 8.47 -24.60
N ASP A 278 -14.87 8.64 -25.58
CA ASP A 278 -15.11 8.31 -27.00
C ASP A 278 -14.68 6.88 -27.38
N LYS A 279 -13.97 6.18 -26.49
CA LYS A 279 -13.51 4.80 -26.67
C LYS A 279 -13.58 4.02 -25.36
N VAL A 280 -13.53 2.70 -25.52
CA VAL A 280 -13.54 1.74 -24.42
C VAL A 280 -12.31 0.83 -24.45
N ALA A 281 -12.03 0.16 -23.35
CA ALA A 281 -10.87 -0.71 -23.19
C ALA A 281 -10.83 -1.81 -24.28
N ASN A 282 -9.72 -1.87 -25.02
CA ASN A 282 -9.38 -3.01 -25.83
C ASN A 282 -8.39 -3.90 -25.07
N LEU A 283 -8.82 -5.12 -24.73
CA LEU A 283 -8.04 -6.07 -23.96
C LEU A 283 -7.02 -6.81 -24.82
N GLY A 284 -7.21 -6.82 -26.15
CA GLY A 284 -6.44 -7.65 -27.07
C GLY A 284 -6.41 -9.11 -26.59
N SER A 285 -5.31 -9.82 -26.89
CA SER A 285 -5.12 -11.22 -26.48
C SER A 285 -4.44 -11.41 -25.13
N GLY A 286 -3.97 -10.33 -24.49
CA GLY A 286 -3.12 -10.40 -23.30
C GLY A 286 -3.75 -9.90 -22.01
N ASN A 287 -4.89 -9.21 -22.08
CA ASN A 287 -5.48 -8.53 -20.93
C ASN A 287 -6.87 -9.07 -20.57
N TYR A 288 -7.28 -8.79 -19.34
CA TYR A 288 -8.54 -9.20 -18.71
C TYR A 288 -8.67 -8.44 -17.39
N PHE A 289 -9.84 -8.47 -16.77
CA PHE A 289 -10.03 -7.90 -15.44
C PHE A 289 -10.25 -9.00 -14.39
N LYS A 290 -9.63 -8.83 -13.24
CA LYS A 290 -9.97 -9.55 -12.00
C LYS A 290 -10.90 -8.66 -11.18
N VAL A 291 -11.94 -9.26 -10.61
CA VAL A 291 -12.85 -8.56 -9.70
C VAL A 291 -12.92 -9.32 -8.38
N PRO A 292 -12.25 -8.85 -7.32
CA PRO A 292 -12.25 -9.54 -6.03
C PRO A 292 -13.54 -9.28 -5.22
N PHE A 293 -14.29 -8.23 -5.55
CA PHE A 293 -15.44 -7.75 -4.76
C PHE A 293 -15.09 -7.46 -3.30
N GLU A 294 -13.93 -6.84 -3.10
CA GLU A 294 -13.45 -6.43 -1.78
C GLU A 294 -13.81 -4.98 -1.46
N TYR A 295 -14.04 -4.73 -0.18
CA TYR A 295 -14.18 -3.41 0.42
C TYR A 295 -13.24 -3.37 1.64
N ASN A 296 -12.29 -2.43 1.67
CA ASN A 296 -11.21 -2.39 2.70
C ASN A 296 -10.47 -3.72 2.85
N GLY A 297 -10.11 -4.35 1.72
CA GLY A 297 -9.40 -5.63 1.69
C GLY A 297 -10.21 -6.84 2.18
N THR A 298 -11.51 -6.66 2.39
CA THR A 298 -12.41 -7.72 2.85
C THR A 298 -13.46 -8.03 1.79
N ALA A 299 -13.58 -9.29 1.41
CA ALA A 299 -14.58 -9.75 0.43
C ALA A 299 -16.01 -9.50 0.93
N ASP A 300 -16.90 -9.05 0.04
CA ASP A 300 -18.29 -8.80 0.39
C ASP A 300 -19.07 -10.11 0.65
N GLU A 301 -19.40 -10.35 1.91
CA GLU A 301 -20.14 -11.54 2.35
C GLU A 301 -21.50 -11.71 1.65
N SER A 302 -22.15 -10.61 1.24
CA SER A 302 -23.43 -10.67 0.53
C SER A 302 -23.33 -11.31 -0.86
N LEU A 303 -22.12 -11.48 -1.39
CA LEU A 303 -21.87 -12.04 -2.73
C LEU A 303 -21.35 -13.49 -2.72
N LYS A 304 -21.31 -14.15 -1.56
CA LYS A 304 -20.77 -15.52 -1.42
C LYS A 304 -21.80 -16.64 -1.66
N ASN A 305 -23.09 -16.36 -1.55
CA ASN A 305 -24.14 -17.38 -1.61
C ASN A 305 -25.33 -16.94 -2.48
N LEU A 306 -25.08 -16.73 -3.78
CA LEU A 306 -26.09 -16.31 -4.73
C LEU A 306 -26.78 -17.50 -5.40
N SER A 307 -28.08 -17.38 -5.62
CA SER A 307 -28.92 -18.31 -6.41
C SER A 307 -29.83 -17.59 -7.42
N THR A 308 -29.88 -16.26 -7.35
CA THR A 308 -30.53 -15.37 -8.29
C THR A 308 -29.52 -14.28 -8.67
N LEU A 309 -29.26 -14.12 -9.97
CA LEU A 309 -28.38 -13.07 -10.47
C LEU A 309 -28.58 -12.82 -11.97
N THR A 310 -28.16 -11.64 -12.43
CA THR A 310 -28.06 -11.33 -13.87
C THR A 310 -26.69 -10.76 -14.17
N PHE A 311 -26.03 -11.27 -15.21
CA PHE A 311 -24.86 -10.61 -15.80
C PHE A 311 -25.28 -9.95 -17.12
N GLU A 312 -24.78 -8.74 -17.35
CA GLU A 312 -24.88 -8.06 -18.64
C GLU A 312 -23.49 -7.60 -19.07
N ALA A 313 -23.17 -7.72 -20.35
CA ALA A 313 -21.93 -7.18 -20.90
C ALA A 313 -22.11 -6.74 -22.34
N ARG A 314 -21.35 -5.73 -22.75
CA ARG A 314 -21.21 -5.37 -24.16
C ARG A 314 -19.77 -5.55 -24.60
N PHE A 315 -19.56 -6.38 -25.60
CA PHE A 315 -18.23 -6.76 -26.05
C PHE A 315 -18.11 -6.80 -27.58
N ASN A 316 -16.86 -6.79 -28.04
CA ASN A 316 -16.48 -6.96 -29.44
C ASN A 316 -15.30 -7.95 -29.49
N ILE A 317 -15.48 -9.10 -30.14
CA ILE A 317 -14.39 -10.07 -30.34
C ILE A 317 -13.67 -9.72 -31.65
N GLU A 318 -12.38 -9.47 -31.58
CA GLU A 318 -11.53 -9.19 -32.75
C GLU A 318 -10.98 -10.47 -33.36
N SER A 319 -10.64 -11.46 -32.52
CA SER A 319 -10.17 -12.77 -32.97
C SER A 319 -10.74 -13.91 -32.14
N LEU A 320 -11.19 -14.97 -32.82
CA LEU A 320 -11.66 -16.18 -32.17
C LEU A 320 -10.47 -16.97 -31.60
N ASN A 321 -10.63 -17.56 -30.42
CA ASN A 321 -9.60 -18.49 -29.91
C ASN A 321 -9.54 -19.76 -30.77
N GLY A 322 -8.31 -20.24 -30.96
CA GLY A 322 -8.02 -21.50 -31.66
C GLY A 322 -8.34 -22.73 -30.82
N ASN A 323 -8.10 -23.91 -31.40
CA ASN A 323 -8.18 -25.17 -30.67
C ASN A 323 -6.84 -25.47 -30.01
N ASP A 324 -6.72 -25.26 -28.70
CA ASP A 324 -5.52 -25.56 -27.93
C ASP A 324 -5.54 -27.01 -27.45
N ASN A 325 -5.07 -27.95 -28.28
CA ASN A 325 -4.94 -29.38 -27.94
C ASN A 325 -6.25 -30.01 -27.40
N GLY A 326 -7.40 -29.71 -28.01
CA GLY A 326 -8.69 -30.25 -27.59
C GLY A 326 -9.36 -29.49 -26.45
N ASN A 327 -8.76 -28.39 -25.97
CA ASN A 327 -9.44 -27.44 -25.10
C ASN A 327 -10.28 -26.47 -25.93
N ALA A 328 -11.54 -26.32 -25.52
CA ALA A 328 -12.59 -25.56 -26.20
C ALA A 328 -12.15 -24.15 -26.66
N ARG A 329 -12.66 -23.76 -27.85
CA ARG A 329 -12.34 -22.56 -28.64
C ARG A 329 -12.98 -21.29 -28.06
N ILE A 330 -12.99 -21.20 -26.73
CA ILE A 330 -13.81 -20.30 -25.94
C ILE A 330 -13.21 -18.89 -25.94
N ASN A 331 -14.02 -17.89 -26.24
CA ASN A 331 -13.77 -16.50 -25.86
C ASN A 331 -14.61 -16.19 -24.61
N THR A 332 -13.95 -15.85 -23.50
CA THR A 332 -14.65 -15.58 -22.24
C THR A 332 -15.22 -14.17 -22.22
N VAL A 333 -16.49 -14.02 -21.80
CA VAL A 333 -17.09 -12.70 -21.56
C VAL A 333 -16.88 -12.31 -20.10
N MET A 334 -17.53 -13.01 -19.15
CA MET A 334 -17.36 -12.79 -17.72
C MET A 334 -17.90 -13.95 -16.89
N GLY A 335 -17.43 -14.09 -15.66
CA GLY A 335 -17.96 -15.03 -14.68
C GLY A 335 -16.88 -15.87 -14.01
N ILE A 336 -17.29 -17.04 -13.51
CA ILE A 336 -16.43 -17.97 -12.78
C ILE A 336 -16.40 -19.29 -13.51
N GLU A 337 -15.21 -19.73 -13.91
CA GLU A 337 -14.98 -21.01 -14.59
C GLU A 337 -15.64 -22.17 -13.82
N LYS A 338 -16.34 -23.05 -14.55
CA LYS A 338 -17.13 -24.21 -14.06
C LYS A 338 -18.29 -23.91 -13.10
N LYS A 339 -18.43 -22.70 -12.54
CA LYS A 339 -19.49 -22.37 -11.57
C LYS A 339 -20.62 -21.54 -12.17
N PHE A 340 -20.30 -20.48 -12.91
CA PHE A 340 -21.28 -19.63 -13.60
C PHE A 340 -20.53 -18.73 -14.59
N LEU A 341 -20.27 -19.24 -15.80
CA LEU A 341 -19.45 -18.59 -16.81
C LEU A 341 -20.26 -18.23 -18.05
N LEU A 342 -20.32 -16.94 -18.38
CA LEU A 342 -20.81 -16.46 -19.66
C LEU A 342 -19.66 -16.41 -20.68
N ARG A 343 -19.84 -17.10 -21.80
CA ARG A 343 -18.78 -17.27 -22.80
C ARG A 343 -19.33 -17.40 -24.21
N VAL A 344 -18.43 -17.34 -25.18
CA VAL A 344 -18.70 -17.58 -26.60
C VAL A 344 -17.91 -18.81 -27.05
N ASP A 345 -18.59 -19.82 -27.62
CA ASP A 345 -18.00 -21.10 -28.02
C ASP A 345 -18.80 -21.75 -29.16
N VAL A 346 -18.29 -22.85 -29.72
CA VAL A 346 -19.01 -23.73 -30.64
C VAL A 346 -20.12 -24.50 -29.93
N HIS A 347 -21.14 -24.94 -30.67
CA HIS A 347 -22.14 -25.86 -30.16
C HIS A 347 -21.55 -27.23 -29.78
N LYS A 348 -21.96 -27.76 -28.62
CA LYS A 348 -21.51 -29.10 -28.21
C LYS A 348 -22.03 -30.16 -29.17
N GLY A 349 -21.12 -30.93 -29.77
CA GLY A 349 -21.48 -32.00 -30.72
C GLY A 349 -21.96 -31.50 -32.08
N GLY A 350 -21.86 -30.20 -32.34
CA GLY A 350 -22.11 -29.65 -33.67
C GLY A 350 -21.05 -30.09 -34.67
N SER A 351 -21.42 -30.22 -35.94
CA SER A 351 -20.48 -30.49 -37.04
C SER A 351 -19.71 -29.24 -37.50
N ASN A 352 -20.12 -28.05 -37.03
CA ASN A 352 -19.50 -26.77 -37.36
C ASN A 352 -18.53 -26.34 -36.26
N ASP A 353 -17.28 -26.17 -36.65
CA ASP A 353 -16.16 -25.87 -35.77
C ASP A 353 -15.76 -24.38 -35.74
N GLU A 354 -16.39 -23.57 -36.60
CA GLU A 354 -16.05 -22.17 -36.83
C GLU A 354 -17.09 -21.19 -36.26
N GLU A 355 -18.36 -21.59 -36.25
CA GLU A 355 -19.42 -20.74 -35.72
C GLU A 355 -19.37 -20.64 -34.19
N ARG A 356 -19.82 -19.51 -33.69
CA ARG A 356 -19.67 -19.12 -32.28
C ARG A 356 -20.98 -18.58 -31.76
N PHE A 357 -21.35 -19.01 -30.57
CA PHE A 357 -22.64 -18.72 -29.97
C PHE A 357 -22.45 -18.37 -28.50
N LEU A 358 -23.35 -17.56 -27.96
CA LEU A 358 -23.37 -17.25 -26.53
C LEU A 358 -23.74 -18.50 -25.74
N GLN A 359 -23.05 -18.74 -24.62
CA GLN A 359 -23.28 -19.88 -23.76
C GLN A 359 -23.15 -19.52 -22.28
N LEU A 360 -23.96 -20.19 -21.46
CA LEU A 360 -23.70 -20.36 -20.04
C LEU A 360 -23.11 -21.76 -19.79
N ALA A 361 -22.01 -21.81 -19.04
CA ALA A 361 -21.43 -23.06 -18.56
C ALA A 361 -21.24 -23.05 -17.04
N ALA A 362 -21.66 -24.13 -16.40
CA ALA A 362 -21.56 -24.34 -14.96
C ALA A 362 -21.40 -25.83 -14.65
N ASP A 363 -20.27 -26.40 -15.13
CA ASP A 363 -20.00 -27.84 -15.12
C ASP A 363 -19.96 -28.46 -13.71
N ASP A 364 -19.36 -27.78 -12.73
CA ASP A 364 -19.25 -28.25 -11.34
C ASP A 364 -20.54 -27.97 -10.54
N LYS A 365 -21.50 -27.27 -11.13
CA LYS A 365 -22.81 -26.95 -10.54
C LYS A 365 -23.92 -27.66 -11.33
N GLY A 366 -23.88 -28.99 -11.35
CA GLY A 366 -24.90 -29.81 -12.01
C GLY A 366 -24.67 -30.07 -13.50
N SER A 367 -23.43 -29.91 -13.99
CA SER A 367 -23.08 -30.17 -15.41
C SER A 367 -23.89 -29.34 -16.41
N ILE A 368 -24.18 -28.10 -16.04
CA ILE A 368 -25.09 -27.21 -16.75
C ILE A 368 -24.42 -26.61 -17.99
N ARG A 369 -25.10 -26.72 -19.14
CA ARG A 369 -24.70 -26.07 -20.39
C ARG A 369 -25.92 -25.61 -21.19
N TYR A 370 -25.96 -24.31 -21.47
CA TYR A 370 -27.04 -23.63 -22.19
C TYR A 370 -26.43 -22.88 -23.35
N GLU A 371 -26.94 -23.10 -24.56
CA GLU A 371 -26.34 -22.57 -25.79
C GLU A 371 -27.40 -21.80 -26.60
N GLY A 372 -27.13 -20.54 -26.91
CA GLY A 372 -28.00 -19.67 -27.71
C GLY A 372 -27.98 -20.02 -29.20
N SER A 373 -28.77 -19.31 -30.00
CA SER A 373 -28.90 -19.52 -31.45
C SER A 373 -28.24 -18.45 -32.29
N THR A 374 -27.99 -17.26 -31.72
CA THR A 374 -27.44 -16.13 -32.46
C THR A 374 -25.94 -16.31 -32.67
N LYS A 375 -25.53 -16.32 -33.94
CA LYS A 375 -24.13 -16.37 -34.35
C LYS A 375 -23.42 -15.07 -33.96
N ILE A 376 -22.34 -15.21 -33.19
CA ILE A 376 -21.44 -14.13 -32.79
C ILE A 376 -20.32 -14.01 -33.83
N GLU A 377 -20.38 -12.94 -34.62
CA GLU A 377 -19.36 -12.61 -35.63
C GLU A 377 -18.26 -11.71 -35.06
N THR A 378 -17.03 -11.85 -35.58
CA THR A 378 -15.92 -10.98 -35.19
C THR A 378 -16.14 -9.54 -35.64
N ASN A 379 -15.51 -8.60 -34.93
CA ASN A 379 -15.56 -7.16 -35.15
C ASN A 379 -16.97 -6.54 -35.10
N LYS A 380 -17.97 -7.27 -34.57
CA LYS A 380 -19.29 -6.74 -34.25
C LYS A 380 -19.45 -6.59 -32.74
N TRP A 381 -20.17 -5.54 -32.35
CA TRP A 381 -20.56 -5.33 -30.96
C TRP A 381 -21.83 -6.11 -30.65
N TYR A 382 -21.85 -6.76 -29.49
CA TYR A 382 -23.03 -7.45 -28.97
C TYR A 382 -23.27 -7.04 -27.53
N ASP A 383 -24.52 -6.73 -27.20
CA ASP A 383 -24.99 -6.69 -25.82
C ASP A 383 -25.49 -8.08 -25.46
N VAL A 384 -24.99 -8.67 -24.38
CA VAL A 384 -25.39 -10.01 -23.95
C VAL A 384 -25.82 -9.99 -22.50
N ALA A 385 -26.74 -10.89 -22.16
CA ALA A 385 -27.11 -11.14 -20.78
C ALA A 385 -27.32 -12.62 -20.49
N VAL A 386 -27.11 -13.00 -19.23
CA VAL A 386 -27.58 -14.26 -18.66
C VAL A 386 -28.32 -13.99 -17.37
N VAL A 387 -29.51 -14.57 -17.25
CA VAL A 387 -30.36 -14.49 -16.06
C VAL A 387 -30.39 -15.85 -15.38
N LEU A 388 -30.20 -15.86 -14.07
CA LEU A 388 -30.51 -16.96 -13.17
C LEU A 388 -31.66 -16.53 -12.24
N ASP A 389 -32.78 -17.23 -12.31
CA ASP A 389 -34.00 -16.93 -11.57
C ASP A 389 -34.37 -18.10 -10.64
N ASN A 390 -34.11 -17.95 -9.34
CA ASN A 390 -34.42 -18.97 -8.34
C ASN A 390 -35.92 -19.09 -8.02
N SER A 391 -36.77 -18.19 -8.53
CA SER A 391 -38.23 -18.32 -8.38
C SER A 391 -38.84 -19.33 -9.36
N LYS A 392 -38.07 -19.73 -10.38
CA LYS A 392 -38.46 -20.71 -11.40
C LYS A 392 -37.81 -22.06 -11.12
N SER A 393 -38.20 -23.07 -11.90
CA SER A 393 -37.69 -24.45 -11.79
C SER A 393 -37.15 -24.97 -13.11
N GLY A 394 -36.19 -25.89 -13.05
CA GLY A 394 -35.67 -26.55 -14.26
C GLY A 394 -35.11 -25.56 -15.27
N SER A 395 -35.38 -25.77 -16.55
CA SER A 395 -34.78 -24.96 -17.63
C SER A 395 -35.21 -23.50 -17.64
N GLU A 396 -36.35 -23.16 -17.04
CA GLU A 396 -36.85 -21.78 -17.02
C GLU A 396 -36.07 -20.87 -16.06
N ARG A 397 -35.24 -21.46 -15.17
CA ARG A 397 -34.32 -20.72 -14.31
C ARG A 397 -33.28 -19.93 -15.09
N ILE A 398 -32.95 -20.35 -16.30
CA ILE A 398 -31.87 -19.77 -17.11
C ILE A 398 -32.46 -19.11 -18.35
N ALA A 399 -32.01 -17.90 -18.65
CA ALA A 399 -32.27 -17.24 -19.91
C ALA A 399 -31.00 -16.57 -20.44
N LEU A 400 -30.78 -16.70 -21.75
CA LEU A 400 -29.71 -16.01 -22.48
C LEU A 400 -30.33 -14.93 -23.37
N TYR A 401 -29.62 -13.82 -23.54
CA TYR A 401 -30.06 -12.71 -24.38
C TYR A 401 -28.91 -12.22 -25.25
N VAL A 402 -29.23 -11.85 -26.48
CA VAL A 402 -28.32 -11.15 -27.40
C VAL A 402 -29.05 -9.93 -27.96
N ASN A 403 -28.42 -8.77 -27.88
CA ASN A 403 -28.94 -7.46 -28.30
C ASN A 403 -30.35 -7.16 -27.74
N GLY A 404 -30.56 -7.48 -26.46
CA GLY A 404 -31.83 -7.23 -25.77
C GLY A 404 -32.94 -8.22 -26.11
N VAL A 405 -32.68 -9.21 -26.94
CA VAL A 405 -33.67 -10.23 -27.36
C VAL A 405 -33.33 -11.56 -26.69
N ARG A 406 -34.35 -12.24 -26.16
CA ARG A 406 -34.22 -13.55 -25.53
C ARG A 406 -33.87 -14.61 -26.58
N GLU A 407 -32.83 -15.39 -26.31
CA GLU A 407 -32.34 -16.44 -27.21
C GLU A 407 -33.25 -17.67 -27.21
N THR A 408 -33.39 -18.30 -28.38
CA THR A 408 -33.89 -19.67 -28.47
C THR A 408 -32.74 -20.63 -28.23
N LEU A 409 -32.83 -21.43 -27.17
CA LEU A 409 -31.75 -22.33 -26.78
C LEU A 409 -31.68 -23.53 -27.73
N GLN A 410 -30.49 -23.77 -28.30
CA GLN A 410 -30.18 -24.96 -29.12
C GLN A 410 -29.80 -26.16 -28.26
N LEU A 411 -29.30 -25.90 -27.05
CA LEU A 411 -29.02 -26.91 -26.04
C LEU A 411 -29.44 -26.40 -24.67
N SER A 412 -30.08 -27.27 -23.90
CA SER A 412 -30.32 -27.11 -22.47
C SER A 412 -29.99 -28.43 -21.80
N ASN A 413 -28.93 -28.46 -21.00
CA ASN A 413 -28.45 -29.67 -20.36
C ASN A 413 -28.04 -29.43 -18.91
N GLY A 414 -28.02 -30.49 -18.11
CA GLY A 414 -27.65 -30.48 -16.70
C GLY A 414 -28.84 -30.28 -15.76
N THR A 415 -28.54 -29.98 -14.50
CA THR A 415 -29.53 -29.79 -13.43
C THR A 415 -29.54 -28.34 -12.95
N PRO A 416 -30.32 -27.43 -13.56
CA PRO A 416 -30.39 -26.02 -13.15
C PRO A 416 -30.66 -25.81 -11.67
N ASP A 417 -31.39 -26.72 -11.02
CA ASP A 417 -31.71 -26.67 -9.59
C ASP A 417 -30.46 -26.72 -8.67
N ASP A 418 -29.35 -27.26 -9.17
CA ASP A 418 -28.05 -27.28 -8.46
C ASP A 418 -27.27 -25.97 -8.58
N LEU A 419 -27.74 -25.02 -9.40
CA LEU A 419 -27.14 -23.70 -9.59
C LEU A 419 -27.51 -22.76 -8.42
N LYS A 420 -26.87 -22.99 -7.29
CA LYS A 420 -26.99 -22.27 -6.02
C LYS A 420 -25.61 -22.09 -5.39
N GLU A 421 -25.51 -21.29 -4.32
CA GLU A 421 -24.23 -21.04 -3.61
C GLU A 421 -23.14 -20.56 -4.57
N ILE A 422 -23.49 -19.61 -5.42
CA ILE A 422 -22.55 -18.95 -6.32
C ILE A 422 -21.82 -17.89 -5.52
N ASN A 423 -20.51 -18.05 -5.43
CA ASN A 423 -19.62 -17.11 -4.76
C ASN A 423 -18.88 -16.26 -5.79
N LEU A 424 -19.26 -14.98 -5.92
CA LEU A 424 -18.60 -14.04 -6.84
C LEU A 424 -17.25 -13.53 -6.33
N THR A 425 -16.97 -13.65 -5.03
CA THR A 425 -15.75 -13.11 -4.40
C THR A 425 -14.48 -13.93 -4.65
N SER A 426 -14.57 -15.02 -5.43
CA SER A 426 -13.45 -15.90 -5.75
C SER A 426 -13.42 -16.19 -7.23
N ASP A 427 -12.27 -15.94 -7.86
CA ASP A 427 -11.97 -16.30 -9.25
C ASP A 427 -12.97 -15.74 -10.27
N PHE A 428 -13.53 -14.56 -9.99
CA PHE A 428 -14.36 -13.84 -10.94
C PHE A 428 -13.50 -13.00 -11.88
N TYR A 429 -13.69 -13.24 -13.17
CA TYR A 429 -12.96 -12.55 -14.21
C TYR A 429 -13.89 -11.99 -15.28
N ILE A 430 -13.43 -10.93 -15.93
CA ILE A 430 -14.00 -10.38 -17.15
C ILE A 430 -12.94 -10.54 -18.25
N GLY A 431 -13.27 -11.28 -19.30
CA GLY A 431 -12.38 -11.51 -20.44
C GLY A 431 -11.36 -12.65 -20.29
N GLN A 432 -11.45 -13.48 -19.24
CA GLN A 432 -10.63 -14.69 -19.05
C GLN A 432 -11.41 -15.79 -18.35
N SER A 433 -11.09 -17.05 -18.64
CA SER A 433 -11.34 -18.19 -17.75
C SER A 433 -10.15 -19.15 -17.72
N ASP A 434 -9.94 -19.86 -16.61
CA ASP A 434 -8.96 -20.95 -16.49
C ASP A 434 -7.50 -20.53 -16.80
N GLY A 435 -7.13 -19.27 -16.55
CA GLY A 435 -5.80 -18.77 -16.94
C GLY A 435 -5.64 -18.51 -18.45
N LYS A 436 -6.60 -18.92 -19.29
CA LYS A 436 -6.58 -18.90 -20.77
C LYS A 436 -7.88 -18.29 -21.34
N ARG A 437 -8.29 -18.68 -22.56
CA ARG A 437 -9.61 -18.39 -23.17
C ARG A 437 -10.00 -16.91 -23.13
N ARG A 438 -9.08 -16.08 -23.61
CA ARG A 438 -9.16 -14.62 -23.59
C ARG A 438 -10.37 -14.12 -24.39
N LEU A 439 -10.91 -12.95 -24.04
CA LEU A 439 -11.95 -12.31 -24.87
C LEU A 439 -11.42 -12.02 -26.29
N ASN A 440 -10.14 -11.65 -26.41
CA ASN A 440 -9.50 -11.23 -27.66
C ASN A 440 -10.22 -10.06 -28.35
N GLY A 441 -10.44 -8.99 -27.61
CA GLY A 441 -11.05 -7.79 -28.15
C GLY A 441 -11.42 -6.77 -27.08
N ALA A 442 -12.48 -6.02 -27.32
CA ALA A 442 -12.86 -4.88 -26.50
C ALA A 442 -14.11 -5.16 -25.67
N ILE A 443 -14.20 -4.47 -24.54
CA ILE A 443 -15.36 -4.49 -23.65
C ILE A 443 -15.76 -3.06 -23.32
N SER A 444 -17.06 -2.80 -23.40
CA SER A 444 -17.64 -1.47 -23.22
C SER A 444 -18.16 -1.27 -21.81
N TYR A 445 -19.00 -2.22 -21.36
CA TYR A 445 -19.47 -2.28 -19.99
C TYR A 445 -19.63 -3.72 -19.53
N ALA A 446 -19.63 -3.90 -18.20
CA ALA A 446 -20.05 -5.14 -17.55
C ALA A 446 -20.89 -4.80 -16.31
N ARG A 447 -22.00 -5.50 -16.11
CA ARG A 447 -22.95 -5.25 -15.02
C ARG A 447 -23.34 -6.54 -14.34
N ILE A 448 -23.60 -6.43 -13.04
CA ILE A 448 -24.01 -7.55 -12.19
C ILE A 448 -25.17 -7.11 -11.33
N TRP A 449 -26.20 -7.94 -11.31
CA TRP A 449 -27.38 -7.78 -10.48
C TRP A 449 -27.55 -8.99 -9.57
N THR A 450 -27.97 -8.78 -8.34
CA THR A 450 -28.48 -9.84 -7.43
C THR A 450 -29.98 -10.09 -7.62
N LYS A 451 -30.48 -9.76 -8.81
CA LYS A 451 -31.87 -9.92 -9.24
C LYS A 451 -31.93 -10.64 -10.57
N ALA A 452 -33.03 -11.35 -10.78
CA ALA A 452 -33.42 -11.84 -12.10
C ALA A 452 -34.11 -10.69 -12.84
N LEU A 453 -33.44 -10.14 -13.85
CA LEU A 453 -34.04 -9.12 -14.69
C LEU A 453 -35.06 -9.75 -15.65
N SER A 454 -36.15 -9.03 -15.89
CA SER A 454 -37.17 -9.42 -16.86
C SER A 454 -36.74 -9.16 -18.32
N ASP A 455 -37.41 -9.81 -19.27
CA ASP A 455 -37.19 -9.60 -20.70
C ASP A 455 -37.31 -8.12 -21.09
N GLN A 456 -38.30 -7.41 -20.53
CA GLN A 456 -38.50 -5.98 -20.77
C GLN A 456 -37.31 -5.16 -20.25
N GLN A 457 -36.87 -5.40 -19.02
CA GLN A 457 -35.74 -4.69 -18.43
C GLN A 457 -34.46 -4.88 -19.25
N ILE A 458 -34.17 -6.10 -19.70
CA ILE A 458 -32.98 -6.40 -20.51
C ILE A 458 -33.08 -5.70 -21.88
N SER A 459 -34.25 -5.78 -22.53
CA SER A 459 -34.48 -5.12 -23.81
C SER A 459 -34.31 -3.60 -23.72
N GLU A 460 -34.84 -2.97 -22.67
CA GLU A 460 -34.76 -1.51 -22.46
C GLU A 460 -33.35 -1.02 -22.12
N GLN A 461 -32.49 -1.87 -21.55
CA GLN A 461 -31.13 -1.52 -21.10
C GLN A 461 -30.03 -1.89 -22.11
N SER A 462 -30.33 -2.79 -23.05
CA SER A 462 -29.41 -3.19 -24.12
C SER A 462 -29.01 -1.99 -24.97
N GLY A 463 -27.71 -1.84 -25.24
CA GLY A 463 -27.16 -0.76 -26.06
C GLY A 463 -27.17 0.62 -25.38
N LYS A 464 -27.45 0.70 -24.07
CA LYS A 464 -27.43 1.96 -23.31
C LYS A 464 -26.32 1.97 -22.27
N LEU A 465 -25.71 3.13 -22.03
CA LEU A 465 -24.88 3.34 -20.85
C LEU A 465 -25.81 3.61 -19.66
N LEU A 466 -25.55 2.94 -18.55
CA LEU A 466 -26.22 3.23 -17.29
C LEU A 466 -25.23 3.96 -16.39
N SER A 467 -25.59 5.14 -15.92
CA SER A 467 -24.80 5.93 -14.96
C SER A 467 -25.47 6.06 -13.60
N GLU A 468 -26.74 5.71 -13.49
CA GLU A 468 -27.52 5.73 -12.25
C GLU A 468 -27.41 4.41 -11.49
N ASP A 469 -27.37 4.49 -10.16
CA ASP A 469 -27.50 3.32 -9.30
C ASP A 469 -28.94 2.83 -9.30
N LYS A 470 -29.13 1.51 -9.34
CA LYS A 470 -30.44 0.89 -9.47
C LYS A 470 -30.59 -0.23 -8.46
N ASP A 471 -31.81 -0.41 -7.97
CA ASP A 471 -32.10 -1.37 -6.91
C ASP A 471 -31.76 -2.81 -7.34
N GLY A 472 -30.85 -3.46 -6.61
CA GLY A 472 -30.31 -4.79 -6.89
C GLY A 472 -29.07 -4.81 -7.79
N MET A 473 -28.58 -3.66 -8.26
CA MET A 473 -27.32 -3.57 -9.00
C MET A 473 -26.16 -3.65 -8.03
N VAL A 474 -25.27 -4.62 -8.25
CA VAL A 474 -24.09 -4.82 -7.41
C VAL A 474 -22.88 -4.13 -8.04
N ALA A 475 -22.77 -4.23 -9.36
CA ALA A 475 -21.67 -3.62 -10.09
C ALA A 475 -22.10 -3.16 -11.48
N ASN A 476 -21.47 -2.07 -11.93
CA ASN A 476 -21.63 -1.50 -13.26
C ASN A 476 -20.33 -0.80 -13.65
N TRP A 477 -19.44 -1.52 -14.33
CA TRP A 477 -18.21 -0.95 -14.84
C TRP A 477 -18.43 -0.42 -16.25
N LEU A 478 -18.10 0.86 -16.44
CA LEU A 478 -17.87 1.41 -17.77
C LEU A 478 -16.36 1.38 -18.02
N PHE A 479 -15.95 0.79 -19.13
CA PHE A 479 -14.53 0.66 -19.47
C PHE A 479 -14.07 1.83 -20.35
N ASN A 480 -14.61 3.02 -20.11
CA ASN A 480 -14.44 4.23 -20.91
C ASN A 480 -13.70 5.36 -20.16
N ASN A 481 -12.80 5.03 -19.21
CA ASN A 481 -11.93 6.01 -18.50
C ASN A 481 -10.97 6.81 -19.41
N GLY A 482 -11.23 6.78 -20.72
CA GLY A 482 -10.64 7.54 -21.81
C GLY A 482 -9.27 7.08 -22.27
N ASN A 483 -8.76 7.64 -23.35
CA ASN A 483 -7.61 7.16 -24.16
C ASN A 483 -6.19 7.17 -23.52
N GLY A 484 -6.05 6.88 -22.23
CA GLY A 484 -4.78 6.91 -21.48
C GLY A 484 -4.38 5.54 -20.93
N ASN A 485 -3.49 5.53 -19.94
CA ASN A 485 -3.08 4.33 -19.23
C ASN A 485 -3.98 4.14 -18.00
N THR A 486 -4.73 3.04 -17.94
CA THR A 486 -5.65 2.75 -16.83
C THR A 486 -5.41 1.34 -16.30
N LYS A 487 -5.18 1.21 -14.99
CA LYS A 487 -5.02 -0.10 -14.32
C LYS A 487 -6.33 -0.60 -13.71
N THR A 488 -7.13 0.31 -13.17
CA THR A 488 -8.34 -0.03 -12.43
C THR A 488 -9.54 0.75 -12.92
N PHE A 489 -10.70 0.09 -12.98
CA PHE A 489 -11.99 0.70 -13.31
C PHE A 489 -12.94 0.54 -12.13
N VAL A 490 -13.53 1.63 -11.66
CA VAL A 490 -14.37 1.64 -10.47
C VAL A 490 -15.83 1.52 -10.89
N SER A 491 -16.56 0.54 -10.35
CA SER A 491 -17.96 0.29 -10.67
C SER A 491 -18.84 1.47 -10.27
N LEU A 492 -19.70 1.98 -11.14
CA LEU A 492 -20.63 3.07 -10.85
C LEU A 492 -21.67 2.76 -9.76
N ALA A 493 -21.92 1.49 -9.45
CA ALA A 493 -22.79 1.09 -8.33
C ALA A 493 -22.23 1.53 -6.97
N GLY A 494 -23.11 1.61 -5.95
CA GLY A 494 -22.79 2.22 -4.64
C GLY A 494 -21.52 1.70 -3.95
N LYS A 495 -21.25 0.39 -3.96
CA LYS A 495 -20.07 -0.19 -3.29
C LYS A 495 -18.74 0.05 -4.00
N SER A 496 -18.76 0.65 -5.19
CA SER A 496 -17.55 1.10 -5.91
C SER A 496 -16.51 -0.01 -6.14
N PHE A 497 -16.95 -1.25 -6.34
CA PHE A 497 -16.04 -2.37 -6.59
C PHE A 497 -15.11 -2.10 -7.77
N GLU A 498 -13.85 -2.48 -7.62
CA GLU A 498 -12.83 -2.27 -8.61
C GLU A 498 -12.67 -3.49 -9.53
N ALA A 499 -12.64 -3.25 -10.84
CA ALA A 499 -12.17 -4.19 -11.84
C ALA A 499 -10.71 -3.85 -12.15
N GLU A 500 -9.79 -4.71 -11.70
CA GLU A 500 -8.36 -4.51 -11.89
C GLU A 500 -7.90 -5.25 -13.15
N ALA A 501 -7.32 -4.52 -14.10
CA ALA A 501 -6.77 -5.11 -15.31
C ALA A 501 -5.50 -5.90 -14.98
N ALA A 502 -5.28 -7.05 -15.60
CA ALA A 502 -4.06 -7.83 -15.38
C ALA A 502 -2.79 -7.02 -15.75
N ASN A 503 -2.86 -6.29 -16.86
CA ASN A 503 -1.86 -5.31 -17.29
C ASN A 503 -2.51 -3.94 -17.47
N ILE A 504 -1.72 -2.86 -17.44
CA ILE A 504 -2.22 -1.51 -17.73
C ILE A 504 -2.94 -1.52 -19.09
N VAL A 505 -4.18 -1.06 -19.11
CA VAL A 505 -4.95 -0.82 -20.34
C VAL A 505 -4.41 0.44 -21.00
N SER A 506 -3.81 0.27 -22.17
CA SER A 506 -3.28 1.35 -23.02
C SER A 506 -3.84 1.32 -24.45
N SER A 507 -4.67 0.31 -24.77
CA SER A 507 -5.33 0.15 -26.06
C SER A 507 -6.83 0.39 -25.93
N TRP A 508 -7.39 1.10 -26.91
CA TRP A 508 -8.76 1.63 -26.85
C TRP A 508 -9.47 1.43 -28.19
N LYS A 509 -10.75 1.07 -28.15
CA LYS A 509 -11.60 0.83 -29.33
C LYS A 509 -12.84 1.71 -29.29
N THR A 510 -13.21 2.28 -30.43
CA THR A 510 -14.47 3.02 -30.57
C THR A 510 -15.67 2.07 -30.47
N ASP A 511 -16.66 2.46 -29.68
CA ASP A 511 -17.96 1.81 -29.59
C ASP A 511 -19.05 2.81 -29.98
N PRO A 512 -19.89 2.51 -30.99
CA PRO A 512 -20.95 3.41 -31.44
C PRO A 512 -21.93 3.87 -30.35
N ILE A 513 -22.08 3.14 -29.23
CA ILE A 513 -22.98 3.58 -28.15
C ILE A 513 -22.51 4.86 -27.46
N LEU A 514 -21.22 5.19 -27.57
CA LEU A 514 -20.64 6.39 -26.98
C LEU A 514 -21.05 7.64 -27.76
N GLU A 515 -21.21 7.55 -29.08
CA GLU A 515 -21.63 8.66 -29.96
C GLU A 515 -23.10 9.05 -29.73
N THR A 516 -23.96 8.07 -29.44
CA THR A 516 -25.38 8.28 -29.15
C THR A 516 -25.67 8.84 -27.76
N SER A 517 -24.66 8.97 -26.90
CA SER A 517 -24.81 9.42 -25.51
C SER A 517 -24.61 10.92 -25.29
N THR A 518 -24.41 11.69 -26.37
CA THR A 518 -24.47 13.15 -26.31
C THR A 518 -25.88 13.56 -25.86
N PRO A 519 -26.04 14.35 -24.78
CA PRO A 519 -27.35 14.82 -24.39
C PRO A 519 -27.96 15.56 -25.57
N THR A 520 -29.19 15.23 -25.94
CA THR A 520 -29.99 16.13 -26.76
C THR A 520 -30.18 17.39 -25.92
N GLU A 521 -29.77 18.56 -26.45
CA GLU A 521 -29.86 19.87 -25.79
C GLU A 521 -31.23 20.17 -25.17
#